data_AF-A0A3D3DK04-F1
#
_entry.id   AF-A0A3D3DK04-F1
#
_cell.length_a   1.000
_cell.length_b   1.000
_cell.length_c   1.000
_cell.angle_alpha   90.00
_cell.angle_beta   90.00
_cell.angle_gamma   90.00
#
_symmetry.space_group_name_H-M   'P 1'
#
loop_
_entity.id
_entity.type
_entity.pdbx_description
1 polymer ?
#
loop_
_entity_poly.entity_id
_entity_poly.type
_entity_poly.pdbx_seq_one_letter_code
_entity_poly.pdbx_strand_id
1 'polypeptide(L)'
;MWLSNVKLILVDRIIENGALRIVDDKIVEITESSGQPSGVTVFPGFIDMHGDMIEIELEPRPKVDFPMDVAVDHLDSRLAAAGVTTAYAAVSFSRTAIDGQRRSFKHTSEIIRALKQNIQGLRVDHRIHARFDMTYTAAIDALDELLTAGAVDLVSVMDHTPGQGQYRNVETLVANRIKSGLSEEEARLHVERRIENAVSAEQIIENLERLSALCKSHNVAMASHDDDSVEKSNLMADLGVVISEFPVTLEAATVAKERGLMIAMG
;
A
#
# COMPACT_ATOMS: atom_id res chain seq x y z
N MET A 1 29.82 -11.30 10.34
CA MET A 1 29.97 -12.17 9.15
C MET A 1 30.53 -11.35 7.99
N TRP A 2 31.37 -11.96 7.14
CA TRP A 2 31.76 -11.36 5.85
C TRP A 2 31.08 -12.13 4.72
N LEU A 3 30.59 -11.40 3.74
CA LEU A 3 30.19 -11.94 2.44
C LEU A 3 31.10 -11.29 1.40
N SER A 4 32.01 -12.08 0.84
CA SER A 4 33.14 -11.61 0.04
C SER A 4 33.09 -12.16 -1.37
N ASN A 5 33.81 -11.49 -2.29
CA ASN A 5 33.93 -11.86 -3.69
C ASN A 5 32.57 -11.93 -4.38
N VAL A 6 31.74 -10.90 -4.22
CA VAL A 6 30.40 -10.84 -4.82
C VAL A 6 30.24 -9.57 -5.65
N LYS A 7 29.35 -9.62 -6.64
CA LYS A 7 28.91 -8.42 -7.34
C LYS A 7 27.86 -7.72 -6.48
N LEU A 8 28.10 -6.47 -6.11
CA LEU A 8 27.16 -5.66 -5.32
C LEU A 8 26.46 -4.65 -6.22
N ILE A 9 25.13 -4.68 -6.21
CA ILE A 9 24.31 -3.66 -6.85
C ILE A 9 23.90 -2.66 -5.77
N LEU A 10 24.35 -1.43 -5.86
CA LEU A 10 23.96 -0.35 -4.95
C LEU A 10 23.05 0.63 -5.69
N VAL A 11 22.41 1.53 -4.95
CA VAL A 11 21.48 2.51 -5.52
C VAL A 11 22.13 3.45 -6.54
N ASP A 12 23.41 3.77 -6.33
CA ASP A 12 24.17 4.76 -7.09
C ASP A 12 25.23 4.13 -8.02
N ARG A 13 25.64 2.89 -7.76
CA ARG A 13 26.74 2.25 -8.50
C ARG A 13 26.72 0.73 -8.41
N ILE A 14 27.57 0.11 -9.24
CA ILE A 14 27.84 -1.33 -9.21
C ILE A 14 29.28 -1.55 -8.79
N ILE A 15 29.49 -2.45 -7.82
CA ILE A 15 30.82 -2.96 -7.46
C ILE A 15 30.94 -4.36 -8.03
N GLU A 16 31.76 -4.54 -9.07
CA GLU A 16 31.90 -5.83 -9.77
C GLU A 16 32.48 -6.93 -8.89
N ASN A 17 33.35 -6.60 -7.93
CA ASN A 17 33.90 -7.55 -6.97
C ASN A 17 34.11 -6.91 -5.59
N GLY A 18 33.12 -7.06 -4.72
CA GLY A 18 33.08 -6.45 -3.40
C GLY A 18 32.95 -7.44 -2.25
N ALA A 19 33.04 -6.90 -1.05
CA ALA A 19 32.72 -7.59 0.18
C ALA A 19 31.92 -6.69 1.13
N LEU A 20 31.05 -7.32 1.93
CA LEU A 20 30.28 -6.63 2.96
C LEU A 20 30.49 -7.28 4.32
N ARG A 21 30.70 -6.44 5.34
CA ARG A 21 30.81 -6.87 6.74
C ARG A 21 29.51 -6.60 7.46
N ILE A 22 28.91 -7.66 7.98
CA ILE A 22 27.68 -7.62 8.77
C ILE A 22 28.05 -7.84 10.25
N VAL A 23 27.62 -6.93 11.12
CA VAL A 23 27.74 -7.02 12.59
C VAL A 23 26.41 -6.57 13.18
N ASP A 24 25.86 -7.37 14.09
CA ASP A 24 24.58 -7.09 14.76
C ASP A 24 23.48 -6.67 13.77
N ASP A 25 23.29 -7.47 12.72
CA ASP A 25 22.32 -7.29 11.63
C ASP A 25 22.46 -5.99 10.83
N LYS A 26 23.61 -5.31 10.93
CA LYS A 26 23.92 -4.09 10.18
C LYS A 26 25.13 -4.27 9.28
N ILE A 27 25.05 -3.71 8.08
CA ILE A 27 26.22 -3.55 7.22
C ILE A 27 27.06 -2.41 7.81
N VAL A 28 28.24 -2.75 8.32
CA VAL A 28 29.16 -1.79 8.94
C VAL A 28 30.32 -1.42 8.02
N GLU A 29 30.49 -2.14 6.92
CA GLU A 29 31.57 -1.93 5.98
C GLU A 29 31.23 -2.52 4.62
N ILE A 30 31.57 -1.79 3.55
CA ILE A 30 31.53 -2.25 2.17
C ILE A 30 32.91 -1.96 1.58
N THR A 31 33.55 -2.98 1.01
CA THR A 31 34.88 -2.88 0.42
C THR A 31 34.88 -3.37 -1.02
N GLU A 32 35.77 -2.79 -1.82
CA GLU A 32 36.05 -3.23 -3.18
C GLU A 32 37.33 -4.06 -3.17
N SER A 33 37.36 -5.13 -3.94
CA SER A 33 38.51 -6.04 -4.00
C SER A 33 38.91 -6.33 -5.44
N SER A 34 40.21 -6.34 -5.69
CA SER A 34 40.75 -6.82 -6.96
C SER A 34 40.57 -8.34 -7.07
N GLY A 35 39.99 -8.83 -8.16
CA GLY A 35 39.77 -10.26 -8.38
C GLY A 35 38.53 -10.54 -9.23
N GLN A 36 38.21 -11.82 -9.41
CA GLN A 36 36.94 -12.23 -10.03
C GLN A 36 35.89 -12.53 -8.95
N PRO A 37 34.65 -12.04 -9.13
CA PRO A 37 33.56 -12.40 -8.24
C PRO A 37 33.23 -13.89 -8.36
N SER A 38 32.69 -14.45 -7.28
CA SER A 38 32.22 -15.85 -7.17
C SER A 38 31.05 -16.21 -8.10
N GLY A 39 30.53 -15.25 -8.86
CA GLY A 39 29.31 -15.37 -9.67
C GLY A 39 28.02 -15.05 -8.93
N VAL A 40 28.08 -14.82 -7.61
CA VAL A 40 26.94 -14.37 -6.80
C VAL A 40 26.75 -12.86 -6.96
N THR A 41 25.52 -12.45 -7.24
CA THR A 41 25.11 -11.04 -7.26
C THR A 41 24.21 -10.75 -6.06
N VAL A 42 24.51 -9.67 -5.36
CA VAL A 42 23.78 -9.22 -4.18
C VAL A 42 23.10 -7.90 -4.49
N PHE A 43 21.81 -7.84 -4.19
CA PHE A 43 21.00 -6.64 -4.23
C PHE A 43 20.65 -6.22 -2.79
N PRO A 44 20.32 -4.94 -2.55
CA PRO A 44 19.58 -4.58 -1.35
C PRO A 44 18.28 -5.38 -1.34
N GLY A 45 17.83 -5.76 -0.15
CA GLY A 45 16.57 -6.49 -0.01
C GLY A 45 15.40 -5.67 -0.58
N PHE A 46 14.52 -6.32 -1.34
CA PHE A 46 13.40 -5.62 -1.95
C PHE A 46 12.36 -5.23 -0.92
N ILE A 47 11.75 -4.06 -1.13
CA ILE A 47 10.63 -3.55 -0.33
C ILE A 47 9.39 -3.64 -1.20
N ASP A 48 8.44 -4.50 -0.81
CA ASP A 48 7.13 -4.58 -1.45
C ASP A 48 6.13 -3.74 -0.67
N MET A 49 5.68 -2.63 -1.24
CA MET A 49 4.76 -1.69 -0.58
C MET A 49 3.29 -1.89 -0.95
N HIS A 50 3.00 -2.71 -1.96
CA HIS A 50 1.66 -2.90 -2.52
C HIS A 50 1.24 -4.37 -2.40
N GLY A 51 1.41 -4.93 -1.20
CA GLY A 51 1.19 -6.34 -0.90
C GLY A 51 -0.29 -6.73 -0.78
N ASP A 52 -1.01 -6.73 -1.90
CA ASP A 52 -2.41 -7.19 -2.02
C ASP A 52 -2.56 -8.71 -1.80
N MET A 53 -1.44 -9.42 -1.63
CA MET A 53 -1.42 -10.88 -1.55
C MET A 53 -2.14 -11.41 -0.32
N ILE A 54 -2.22 -10.64 0.78
CA ILE A 54 -2.76 -11.18 2.04
C ILE A 54 -4.24 -11.56 1.93
N GLU A 55 -5.04 -10.82 1.14
CA GLU A 55 -6.45 -11.18 0.89
C GLU A 55 -6.54 -12.54 0.16
N ILE A 56 -5.63 -12.80 -0.78
CA ILE A 56 -5.57 -14.06 -1.54
C ILE A 56 -5.12 -15.23 -0.65
N GLU A 57 -4.21 -14.98 0.29
CA GLU A 57 -3.73 -16.01 1.22
C GLU A 57 -4.79 -16.37 2.27
N LEU A 58 -5.58 -15.39 2.71
CA LEU A 58 -6.69 -15.59 3.65
C LEU A 58 -7.95 -16.18 2.98
N GLU A 59 -8.13 -15.94 1.69
CA GLU A 59 -9.24 -16.47 0.88
C GLU A 59 -8.73 -17.02 -0.46
N PRO A 60 -8.01 -18.15 -0.46
CA PRO A 60 -7.46 -18.74 -1.69
C PRO A 60 -8.56 -19.18 -2.66
N ARG A 61 -9.81 -19.32 -2.19
CA ARG A 61 -11.01 -19.49 -2.99
C ARG A 61 -12.16 -18.66 -2.43
N PRO A 62 -13.04 -18.10 -3.29
CA PRO A 62 -14.21 -17.37 -2.84
C PRO A 62 -15.02 -18.13 -1.78
N LYS A 63 -15.26 -17.47 -0.64
CA LYS A 63 -15.98 -17.94 0.55
C LYS A 63 -15.29 -19.07 1.33
N VAL A 64 -13.99 -19.28 1.14
CA VAL A 64 -13.21 -20.26 1.90
C VAL A 64 -12.14 -19.51 2.68
N ASP A 65 -12.34 -19.42 3.99
CA ASP A 65 -11.36 -18.82 4.89
C ASP A 65 -10.22 -19.78 5.19
N PHE A 66 -9.00 -19.26 5.17
CA PHE A 66 -7.79 -19.98 5.58
C PHE A 66 -7.30 -19.48 6.94
N PRO A 67 -6.71 -20.35 7.79
CA PRO A 67 -6.13 -19.93 9.06
C PRO A 67 -5.06 -18.84 8.86
N MET A 68 -5.13 -17.77 9.66
CA MET A 68 -4.26 -16.58 9.57
C MET A 68 -2.78 -16.93 9.67
N ASP A 69 -2.42 -17.78 10.63
CA ASP A 69 -1.05 -18.24 10.87
C ASP A 69 -0.48 -18.99 9.66
N VAL A 70 -1.26 -19.89 9.07
CA VAL A 70 -0.87 -20.65 7.87
C VAL A 70 -0.74 -19.72 6.65
N ALA A 71 -1.68 -18.81 6.47
CA ALA A 71 -1.67 -17.85 5.36
C ALA A 71 -0.43 -16.93 5.43
N VAL A 72 -0.13 -16.41 6.62
CA VAL A 72 1.00 -15.49 6.84
C VAL A 72 2.35 -16.21 6.70
N ASP A 73 2.52 -17.42 7.23
CA ASP A 73 3.78 -18.19 7.09
C ASP A 73 4.04 -18.59 5.63
N HIS A 74 2.99 -18.92 4.88
CA HIS A 74 3.11 -19.18 3.44
C HIS A 74 3.51 -17.92 2.67
N LEU A 75 2.89 -16.77 2.97
CA LEU A 75 3.25 -15.48 2.38
C LEU A 75 4.70 -15.10 2.69
N ASP A 76 5.13 -15.23 3.95
CA ASP A 76 6.51 -14.99 4.38
C ASP A 76 7.52 -15.80 3.57
N SER A 77 7.26 -17.10 3.43
CA SER A 77 8.13 -18.00 2.67
C SER A 77 8.24 -17.60 1.20
N ARG A 78 7.13 -17.20 0.58
CA ARG A 78 7.10 -16.75 -0.82
C ARG A 78 7.86 -15.44 -1.04
N LEU A 79 7.65 -14.47 -0.16
CA LEU A 79 8.32 -13.17 -0.22
C LEU A 79 9.84 -13.32 -0.01
N ALA A 80 10.24 -14.07 1.01
CA ALA A 80 11.66 -14.35 1.27
C ALA A 80 12.33 -15.06 0.08
N ALA A 81 11.64 -16.04 -0.53
CA ALA A 81 12.14 -16.73 -1.72
C ALA A 81 12.27 -15.82 -2.95
N ALA A 82 11.49 -14.73 -3.02
CA ALA A 82 11.54 -13.74 -4.08
C ALA A 82 12.59 -12.61 -3.82
N GLY A 83 13.31 -12.66 -2.69
CA GLY A 83 14.27 -11.63 -2.31
C GLY A 83 13.65 -10.37 -1.68
N VAL A 84 12.36 -10.42 -1.32
CA VAL A 84 11.69 -9.37 -0.56
C VAL A 84 12.09 -9.52 0.91
N THR A 85 12.59 -8.44 1.52
CA THR A 85 13.00 -8.41 2.93
C THR A 85 12.10 -7.55 3.79
N THR A 86 11.30 -6.68 3.17
CA THR A 86 10.27 -5.87 3.85
C THR A 86 9.02 -5.87 2.98
N ALA A 87 7.86 -6.16 3.58
CA ALA A 87 6.61 -6.21 2.84
C ALA A 87 5.49 -5.53 3.62
N TYR A 88 4.67 -4.74 2.92
CA TYR A 88 3.49 -4.11 3.49
C TYR A 88 2.27 -4.90 3.06
N ALA A 89 1.62 -5.56 4.02
CA ALA A 89 0.32 -6.17 3.84
C ALA A 89 -0.73 -5.07 3.67
N ALA A 90 -1.23 -4.90 2.45
CA ALA A 90 -2.21 -3.89 2.13
C ALA A 90 -3.62 -4.39 2.48
N VAL A 91 -4.33 -3.63 3.32
CA VAL A 91 -5.70 -3.97 3.74
C VAL A 91 -6.59 -2.75 3.50
N SER A 92 -7.70 -2.96 2.78
CA SER A 92 -8.56 -1.85 2.33
C SER A 92 -9.79 -1.66 3.22
N PHE A 93 -10.07 -0.40 3.55
CA PHE A 93 -11.37 0.08 4.03
C PHE A 93 -12.19 0.54 2.82
N SER A 94 -13.35 -0.07 2.57
CA SER A 94 -14.19 0.33 1.44
C SER A 94 -15.63 0.58 1.87
N ARG A 95 -16.16 1.75 1.48
CA ARG A 95 -17.52 2.18 1.78
C ARG A 95 -18.61 1.28 1.17
N THR A 96 -18.28 0.47 0.17
CA THR A 96 -19.26 -0.45 -0.47
C THR A 96 -19.50 -1.73 0.33
N ALA A 97 -18.76 -1.96 1.41
CA ALA A 97 -18.98 -3.11 2.27
C ALA A 97 -20.08 -2.83 3.30
N ILE A 98 -21.15 -3.62 3.24
CA ILE A 98 -22.22 -3.59 4.24
C ILE A 98 -21.68 -4.23 5.54
N ASP A 99 -22.21 -3.82 6.69
CA ASP A 99 -21.87 -4.41 7.98
C ASP A 99 -22.07 -5.94 7.97
N GLY A 100 -21.03 -6.71 8.35
CA GLY A 100 -21.00 -8.17 8.21
C GLY A 100 -20.50 -8.70 6.86
N GLN A 101 -20.16 -7.84 5.91
CA GLN A 101 -19.42 -8.19 4.68
C GLN A 101 -17.92 -7.91 4.83
N ARG A 102 -17.12 -8.59 4.00
CA ARG A 102 -15.69 -8.32 3.84
C ARG A 102 -15.47 -6.84 3.49
N ARG A 103 -14.42 -6.23 4.03
CA ARG A 103 -14.07 -4.80 3.95
C ARG A 103 -14.97 -3.82 4.74
N SER A 104 -15.89 -4.34 5.57
CA SER A 104 -16.52 -3.53 6.62
C SER A 104 -15.47 -3.08 7.64
N PHE A 105 -15.66 -1.94 8.29
CA PHE A 105 -14.65 -1.39 9.22
C PHE A 105 -14.33 -2.38 10.35
N LYS A 106 -15.32 -3.12 10.87
CA LYS A 106 -15.13 -4.14 11.90
C LYS A 106 -14.26 -5.30 11.41
N HIS A 107 -14.61 -5.88 10.26
CA HIS A 107 -13.86 -6.99 9.68
C HIS A 107 -12.42 -6.58 9.33
N THR A 108 -12.23 -5.43 8.69
CA THR A 108 -10.91 -4.91 8.35
C THR A 108 -10.07 -4.67 9.61
N SER A 109 -10.67 -4.12 10.68
CA SER A 109 -9.97 -3.91 11.95
C SER A 109 -9.58 -5.22 12.63
N GLU A 110 -10.43 -6.25 12.58
CA GLU A 110 -10.13 -7.59 13.09
C GLU A 110 -8.98 -8.23 12.32
N ILE A 111 -8.97 -8.14 10.98
CA ILE A 111 -7.88 -8.64 10.14
C ILE A 111 -6.57 -7.90 10.47
N ILE A 112 -6.57 -6.57 10.53
CA ILE A 112 -5.36 -5.79 10.83
C ILE A 112 -4.77 -6.18 12.19
N ARG A 113 -5.61 -6.30 13.22
CA ARG A 113 -5.16 -6.73 14.56
C ARG A 113 -4.62 -8.15 14.55
N ALA A 114 -5.28 -9.07 13.85
CA ALA A 114 -4.82 -10.45 13.72
C ALA A 114 -3.49 -10.53 12.94
N LEU A 115 -3.34 -9.78 11.85
CA LEU A 115 -2.07 -9.69 11.12
C LEU A 115 -0.95 -9.18 12.03
N LYS A 116 -1.18 -8.07 12.74
CA LYS A 116 -0.15 -7.48 13.61
C LYS A 116 0.37 -8.47 14.66
N GLN A 117 -0.51 -9.34 15.16
CA GLN A 117 -0.17 -10.39 16.12
C GLN A 117 0.61 -11.55 15.49
N ASN A 118 0.39 -11.87 14.21
CA ASN A 118 0.97 -13.04 13.55
C ASN A 118 2.24 -12.71 12.73
N ILE A 119 2.57 -11.44 12.52
CA ILE A 119 3.74 -11.05 11.72
C ILE A 119 5.08 -11.04 12.50
N GLN A 120 5.05 -11.25 13.82
CA GLN A 120 6.25 -11.18 14.65
C GLN A 120 7.15 -12.42 14.47
N GLY A 121 8.45 -12.20 14.28
CA GLY A 121 9.45 -13.29 14.19
C GLY A 121 9.52 -14.01 12.84
N LEU A 122 8.86 -13.46 11.81
CA LEU A 122 8.93 -13.94 10.44
C LEU A 122 10.27 -13.59 9.76
N ARG A 123 10.53 -14.17 8.59
CA ARG A 123 11.77 -13.96 7.83
C ARG A 123 11.82 -12.57 7.20
N VAL A 124 10.67 -12.08 6.75
CA VAL A 124 10.47 -10.76 6.14
C VAL A 124 10.01 -9.78 7.23
N ASP A 125 10.48 -8.53 7.17
CA ASP A 125 9.93 -7.44 7.99
C ASP A 125 8.56 -7.03 7.44
N HIS A 126 7.52 -7.72 7.93
CA HIS A 126 6.14 -7.43 7.55
C HIS A 126 5.62 -6.19 8.28
N ARG A 127 4.95 -5.32 7.52
CA ARG A 127 4.32 -4.08 7.95
C ARG A 127 2.88 -4.04 7.49
N ILE A 128 2.05 -3.18 8.08
CA ILE A 128 0.64 -3.05 7.72
C ILE A 128 0.40 -1.74 7.00
N HIS A 129 -0.17 -1.82 5.80
CA HIS A 129 -0.57 -0.68 4.98
C HIS A 129 -2.10 -0.61 4.93
N ALA A 130 -2.69 0.34 5.66
CA ALA A 130 -4.11 0.60 5.62
C ALA A 130 -4.45 1.48 4.41
N ARG A 131 -5.23 0.96 3.46
CA ARG A 131 -5.77 1.75 2.35
C ARG A 131 -7.14 2.30 2.72
N PHE A 132 -7.25 3.61 2.81
CA PHE A 132 -8.43 4.29 3.29
C PHE A 132 -9.16 5.01 2.16
N ASP A 133 -10.42 4.68 1.94
CA ASP A 133 -11.28 5.41 1.02
C ASP A 133 -11.68 6.76 1.63
N MET A 134 -11.24 7.88 1.02
CA MET A 134 -11.49 9.23 1.53
C MET A 134 -12.98 9.60 1.59
N THR A 135 -13.85 8.83 0.96
CA THR A 135 -15.31 8.99 1.03
C THR A 135 -15.96 8.28 2.22
N TYR A 136 -15.19 7.56 3.04
CA TYR A 136 -15.68 6.73 4.15
C TYR A 136 -15.53 7.42 5.52
N THR A 137 -16.17 8.58 5.71
CA THR A 137 -16.08 9.39 6.95
C THR A 137 -16.27 8.59 8.25
N ALA A 138 -17.23 7.67 8.29
CA ALA A 138 -17.52 6.87 9.48
C ALA A 138 -16.40 5.91 9.90
N ALA A 139 -15.48 5.56 8.98
CA ALA A 139 -14.37 4.65 9.26
C ALA A 139 -13.14 5.37 9.83
N ILE A 140 -13.11 6.71 9.89
CA ILE A 140 -11.97 7.48 10.41
C ILE A 140 -11.70 7.11 11.88
N ASP A 141 -12.74 6.99 12.69
CA ASP A 141 -12.61 6.66 14.12
C ASP A 141 -12.07 5.23 14.31
N ALA A 142 -12.41 4.30 13.40
CA ALA A 142 -11.84 2.95 13.41
C ALA A 142 -10.35 2.95 13.03
N LEU A 143 -9.94 3.81 12.10
CA LEU A 143 -8.52 3.99 11.80
C LEU A 143 -7.76 4.58 12.98
N ASP A 144 -8.33 5.56 13.68
CA ASP A 144 -7.74 6.15 14.90
C ASP A 144 -7.49 5.09 15.98
N GLU A 145 -8.47 4.20 16.23
CA GLU A 145 -8.27 3.08 17.16
C GLU A 145 -7.11 2.16 16.77
N LEU A 146 -6.92 1.91 15.47
CA LEU A 146 -5.85 1.05 14.97
C LEU A 146 -4.48 1.73 15.03
N LEU A 147 -4.41 3.04 14.74
CA LEU A 147 -3.22 3.87 14.88
C LEU A 147 -2.81 3.97 16.36
N THR A 148 -3.78 4.21 17.25
CA THR A 148 -3.59 4.21 18.71
C THR A 148 -3.06 2.87 19.21
N ALA A 149 -3.53 1.76 18.66
CA ALA A 149 -3.03 0.43 18.97
C ALA A 149 -1.66 0.09 18.37
N GLY A 150 -1.07 0.98 17.55
CA GLY A 150 0.19 0.72 16.83
C GLY A 150 0.06 -0.40 15.78
N ALA A 151 -1.15 -0.64 15.28
CA ALA A 151 -1.44 -1.76 14.38
C ALA A 151 -1.25 -1.41 12.89
N VAL A 152 -0.98 -0.14 12.55
CA VAL A 152 -0.82 0.33 11.17
C VAL A 152 0.53 1.04 11.06
N ASP A 153 1.27 0.73 9.99
CA ASP A 153 2.62 1.25 9.74
C ASP A 153 2.64 2.26 8.57
N LEU A 154 1.64 2.21 7.68
CA LEU A 154 1.44 3.13 6.55
C LEU A 154 -0.06 3.32 6.28
N VAL A 155 -0.48 4.54 5.94
CA VAL A 155 -1.84 4.83 5.46
C VAL A 155 -1.77 5.39 4.05
N SER A 156 -2.53 4.83 3.09
CA SER A 156 -2.80 5.49 1.81
C SER A 156 -4.23 5.97 1.73
N VAL A 157 -4.46 7.10 1.05
CA VAL A 157 -5.80 7.58 0.73
C VAL A 157 -6.14 7.27 -0.72
N MET A 158 -7.31 6.69 -0.94
CA MET A 158 -7.86 6.35 -2.25
C MET A 158 -9.13 7.14 -2.51
N ASP A 159 -9.33 7.55 -3.77
CA ASP A 159 -10.56 8.18 -4.22
C ASP A 159 -11.35 7.23 -5.13
N HIS A 160 -12.44 6.67 -4.59
CA HIS A 160 -13.36 5.83 -5.35
C HIS A 160 -14.57 6.60 -5.89
N THR A 161 -14.54 7.94 -5.85
CA THR A 161 -15.58 8.80 -6.43
C THR A 161 -15.63 8.60 -7.95
N PRO A 162 -16.77 8.21 -8.53
CA PRO A 162 -16.90 8.08 -9.98
C PRO A 162 -16.49 9.37 -10.69
N GLY A 163 -15.61 9.28 -11.69
CA GLY A 163 -15.08 10.44 -12.41
C GLY A 163 -13.74 10.98 -11.88
N GLN A 164 -13.20 10.44 -10.79
CA GLN A 164 -11.90 10.83 -10.22
C GLN A 164 -10.89 9.67 -10.21
N GLY A 165 -9.59 9.96 -10.23
CA GLY A 165 -8.52 8.95 -10.12
C GLY A 165 -8.64 7.82 -11.15
N GLN A 166 -8.45 6.57 -10.69
CA GLN A 166 -8.63 5.38 -11.54
C GLN A 166 -10.06 5.20 -12.09
N TYR A 167 -11.04 5.92 -11.55
CA TYR A 167 -12.46 5.83 -11.92
C TYR A 167 -12.94 7.00 -12.77
N ARG A 168 -12.02 7.75 -13.37
CA ARG A 168 -12.31 8.89 -14.25
C ARG A 168 -13.24 8.60 -15.42
N ASN A 169 -13.21 7.38 -15.95
CA ASN A 169 -14.05 6.99 -17.07
C ASN A 169 -15.32 6.25 -16.59
N VAL A 170 -16.45 6.96 -16.64
CA VAL A 170 -17.78 6.44 -16.29
C VAL A 170 -18.18 5.22 -17.13
N GLU A 171 -17.81 5.18 -18.41
CA GLU A 171 -18.10 4.03 -19.26
C GLU A 171 -17.28 2.79 -18.85
N THR A 172 -16.04 2.98 -18.38
CA THR A 172 -15.24 1.89 -17.80
C THR A 172 -15.90 1.35 -16.53
N LEU A 173 -16.44 2.22 -15.69
CA LEU A 173 -17.19 1.82 -14.49
C LEU A 173 -18.43 0.99 -14.85
N VAL A 174 -19.22 1.43 -15.84
CA VAL A 174 -20.39 0.70 -16.34
C VAL A 174 -19.96 -0.66 -16.90
N ALA A 175 -18.92 -0.70 -17.75
CA ALA A 175 -18.40 -1.92 -18.33
C ALA A 175 -17.92 -2.93 -17.26
N ASN A 176 -17.27 -2.46 -16.19
CA ASN A 176 -16.85 -3.31 -15.08
C ASN A 176 -18.03 -3.89 -14.30
N ARG A 177 -19.13 -3.14 -14.16
CA ARG A 177 -20.36 -3.62 -13.52
C ARG A 177 -21.09 -4.64 -14.40
N ILE A 178 -21.11 -4.44 -15.72
CA ILE A 178 -21.62 -5.43 -16.67
C ILE A 178 -20.82 -6.74 -16.57
N LYS A 179 -19.48 -6.67 -16.54
CA LYS A 179 -18.61 -7.84 -16.32
C LYS A 179 -18.88 -8.56 -14.99
N SER A 180 -19.40 -7.84 -13.99
CA SER A 180 -19.78 -8.39 -12.68
C SER A 180 -21.16 -9.05 -12.69
N GLY A 181 -21.85 -9.11 -13.84
CA GLY A 181 -23.11 -9.83 -14.03
C GLY A 181 -24.37 -8.96 -14.07
N LEU A 182 -24.24 -7.63 -14.03
CA LEU A 182 -25.38 -6.71 -14.19
C LEU A 182 -25.73 -6.52 -15.67
N SER A 183 -27.00 -6.26 -15.97
CA SER A 183 -27.39 -5.72 -17.28
C SER A 183 -26.84 -4.29 -17.46
N GLU A 184 -26.78 -3.79 -18.71
CA GLU A 184 -26.30 -2.44 -18.97
C GLU A 184 -27.16 -1.37 -18.26
N GLU A 185 -28.48 -1.53 -18.28
CA GLU A 185 -29.42 -0.61 -17.61
C GLU A 185 -29.19 -0.60 -16.09
N GLU A 186 -29.07 -1.77 -15.47
CA GLU A 186 -28.78 -1.87 -14.04
C GLU A 186 -27.40 -1.33 -13.68
N ALA A 187 -26.39 -1.55 -14.53
CA ALA A 187 -25.05 -1.03 -14.35
C ALA A 187 -25.02 0.51 -14.40
N ARG A 188 -25.74 1.12 -15.34
CA ARG A 188 -25.86 2.58 -15.46
C ARG A 188 -26.60 3.17 -14.27
N LEU A 189 -27.77 2.62 -13.91
CA LEU A 189 -28.53 3.04 -12.72
C LEU A 189 -27.69 2.92 -11.44
N HIS A 190 -26.87 1.87 -11.33
CA HIS A 190 -25.98 1.70 -10.17
C HIS A 190 -24.91 2.79 -10.12
N VAL A 191 -24.29 3.15 -11.26
CA VAL A 191 -23.28 4.22 -11.32
C VAL A 191 -23.92 5.59 -11.05
N GLU A 192 -25.09 5.88 -11.62
CA GLU A 192 -25.84 7.11 -11.36
C GLU A 192 -26.15 7.28 -9.87
N ARG A 193 -26.68 6.24 -9.22
CA ARG A 193 -26.92 6.28 -7.77
C ARG A 193 -25.64 6.51 -6.96
N ARG A 194 -24.49 6.02 -7.40
CA ARG A 194 -23.21 6.29 -6.70
C ARG A 194 -22.79 7.75 -6.86
N ILE A 195 -23.04 8.36 -8.01
CA ILE A 195 -22.80 9.79 -8.26
C ILE A 195 -23.74 10.63 -7.39
N GLU A 196 -25.03 10.31 -7.36
CA GLU A 196 -26.02 11.03 -6.54
C GLU A 196 -25.72 10.98 -5.04
N ASN A 197 -25.18 9.86 -4.56
CA ASN A 197 -24.81 9.65 -3.15
C ASN A 197 -23.33 9.95 -2.85
N ALA A 198 -22.63 10.62 -3.76
CA ALA A 198 -21.24 11.00 -3.56
C ALA A 198 -21.08 11.93 -2.35
N VAL A 199 -19.94 11.81 -1.67
CA VAL A 199 -19.56 12.76 -0.62
C VAL A 199 -19.26 14.10 -1.28
N SER A 200 -19.68 15.20 -0.65
CA SER A 200 -19.33 16.53 -1.14
C SER A 200 -17.82 16.76 -1.11
N ALA A 201 -17.32 17.60 -2.01
CA ALA A 201 -15.90 17.91 -2.08
C ALA A 201 -15.39 18.52 -0.75
N GLU A 202 -16.21 19.35 -0.11
CA GLU A 202 -15.90 19.93 1.20
C GLU A 202 -15.69 18.86 2.27
N GLN A 203 -16.55 17.84 2.30
CA GLN A 203 -16.45 16.77 3.29
C GLN A 203 -15.26 15.83 2.98
N ILE A 204 -14.90 15.65 1.71
CA ILE A 204 -13.67 14.93 1.32
C ILE A 204 -12.42 15.67 1.85
N ILE A 205 -12.36 17.00 1.67
CA ILE A 205 -11.25 17.82 2.19
C ILE A 205 -11.17 17.69 3.72
N GLU A 206 -12.30 17.83 4.43
CA GLU A 206 -12.34 17.66 5.89
C GLU A 206 -11.86 16.26 6.32
N ASN A 207 -12.25 15.20 5.59
CA ASN A 207 -11.79 13.85 5.88
C ASN A 207 -10.27 13.74 5.71
N LEU A 208 -9.71 14.28 4.62
CA LEU A 208 -8.28 14.26 4.34
C LEU A 208 -7.47 15.03 5.38
N GLU A 209 -7.96 16.19 5.82
CA GLU A 209 -7.34 16.97 6.91
C GLU A 209 -7.32 16.18 8.22
N ARG A 210 -8.44 15.53 8.58
CA ARG A 210 -8.52 14.65 9.76
C ARG A 210 -7.56 13.47 9.67
N LEU A 211 -7.53 12.78 8.52
CA LEU A 211 -6.64 11.64 8.28
C LEU A 211 -5.17 12.06 8.39
N SER A 212 -4.80 13.19 7.78
CA SER A 212 -3.46 13.76 7.87
C SER A 212 -3.07 14.06 9.32
N ALA A 213 -3.95 14.71 10.09
CA ALA A 213 -3.71 15.03 11.48
C ALA A 213 -3.52 13.77 12.34
N LEU A 214 -4.36 12.74 12.14
CA LEU A 214 -4.24 11.45 12.81
C LEU A 214 -2.89 10.79 12.50
N CYS A 215 -2.56 10.61 11.22
CA CYS A 215 -1.29 9.99 10.80
C CYS A 215 -0.08 10.71 11.41
N LYS A 216 -0.07 12.05 11.38
CA LYS A 216 0.99 12.87 12.01
C LYS A 216 1.09 12.64 13.52
N SER A 217 -0.03 12.62 14.23
CA SER A 217 -0.05 12.44 15.69
C SER A 217 0.49 11.07 16.14
N HIS A 218 0.38 10.05 15.28
CA HIS A 218 0.87 8.69 15.52
C HIS A 218 2.21 8.39 14.84
N ASN A 219 2.83 9.37 14.17
CA ASN A 219 4.07 9.18 13.40
C ASN A 219 3.96 8.06 12.34
N VAL A 220 2.81 7.98 11.68
CA VAL A 220 2.55 7.08 10.56
C VAL A 220 2.57 7.89 9.27
N ALA A 221 3.28 7.39 8.27
CA ALA A 221 3.35 8.06 6.97
C ALA A 221 2.01 8.00 6.26
N MET A 222 1.68 9.06 5.51
CA MET A 222 0.51 9.10 4.63
C MET A 222 0.96 9.10 3.17
N ALA A 223 0.29 8.29 2.35
CA ALA A 223 0.44 8.18 0.90
C ALA A 223 -0.84 8.61 0.17
N SER A 224 -0.72 9.12 -1.05
CA SER A 224 -1.85 9.36 -1.96
C SER A 224 -1.81 8.33 -3.09
N HIS A 225 -2.96 7.74 -3.42
CA HIS A 225 -3.08 6.76 -4.50
C HIS A 225 -3.70 7.38 -5.76
N ASP A 226 -3.22 6.97 -6.93
CA ASP A 226 -3.69 7.39 -8.26
C ASP A 226 -3.75 8.93 -8.42
N ASP A 227 -2.65 9.62 -8.12
CA ASP A 227 -2.59 11.07 -8.40
C ASP A 227 -2.72 11.30 -9.91
N ASP A 228 -3.76 12.03 -10.32
CA ASP A 228 -4.19 12.17 -11.72
C ASP A 228 -4.06 13.59 -12.25
N SER A 229 -3.76 14.55 -11.38
CA SER A 229 -3.74 15.97 -11.67
C SER A 229 -2.69 16.71 -10.83
N VAL A 230 -2.23 17.84 -11.35
CA VAL A 230 -1.32 18.75 -10.64
C VAL A 230 -1.97 19.28 -9.37
N GLU A 231 -3.26 19.56 -9.42
CA GLU A 231 -4.06 20.07 -8.32
C GLU A 231 -4.13 19.05 -7.18
N LYS A 232 -4.41 17.77 -7.49
CA LYS A 232 -4.44 16.70 -6.48
C LYS A 232 -3.06 16.49 -5.87
N SER A 233 -1.99 16.38 -6.67
CA SER A 233 -0.63 16.23 -6.14
C SER A 233 -0.23 17.37 -5.19
N ASN A 234 -0.57 18.62 -5.54
CA ASN A 234 -0.31 19.77 -4.67
C ASN A 234 -1.11 19.71 -3.37
N LEU A 235 -2.41 19.42 -3.46
CA LEU A 235 -3.29 19.28 -2.28
C LEU A 235 -2.74 18.21 -1.31
N MET A 236 -2.37 17.04 -1.84
CA MET A 236 -1.84 15.94 -1.02
C MET A 236 -0.52 16.33 -0.37
N ALA A 237 0.38 17.00 -1.11
CA ALA A 237 1.61 17.53 -0.55
C ALA A 237 1.36 18.58 0.54
N ASP A 238 0.39 19.49 0.36
CA ASP A 238 0.01 20.49 1.36
C ASP A 238 -0.55 19.85 2.64
N LEU A 239 -1.26 18.73 2.49
CA LEU A 239 -1.72 17.90 3.60
C LEU A 239 -0.57 17.13 4.27
N GLY A 240 0.65 17.14 3.74
CA GLY A 240 1.80 16.44 4.30
C GLY A 240 1.85 14.96 3.96
N VAL A 241 1.21 14.55 2.86
CA VAL A 241 1.49 13.26 2.20
C VAL A 241 2.96 13.23 1.78
N VAL A 242 3.61 12.08 1.97
CA VAL A 242 5.05 11.91 1.66
C VAL A 242 5.31 10.89 0.56
N ILE A 243 4.28 10.16 0.11
CA ILE A 243 4.37 9.18 -0.98
C ILE A 243 3.23 9.44 -1.98
N SER A 244 3.57 9.51 -3.26
CA SER A 244 2.61 9.43 -4.38
C SER A 244 2.71 8.02 -4.98
N GLU A 245 1.65 7.25 -4.81
CA GLU A 245 1.54 5.84 -5.20
C GLU A 245 0.73 5.74 -6.51
N PHE A 246 1.31 5.14 -7.55
CA PHE A 246 0.72 5.06 -8.89
C PHE A 246 0.23 6.39 -9.47
N PRO A 247 1.06 7.45 -9.57
CA PRO A 247 0.65 8.64 -10.31
C PRO A 247 0.29 8.24 -11.75
N VAL A 248 -0.94 8.55 -12.17
CA VAL A 248 -1.49 8.09 -13.46
C VAL A 248 -1.23 9.06 -14.61
N THR A 249 -0.60 10.21 -14.31
CA THR A 249 -0.15 11.19 -15.31
C THR A 249 1.28 11.64 -15.04
N LEU A 250 2.01 11.97 -16.11
CA LEU A 250 3.40 12.45 -16.00
C LEU A 250 3.46 13.80 -15.27
N GLU A 251 2.45 14.65 -15.48
CA GLU A 251 2.32 15.95 -14.83
C GLU A 251 2.15 15.79 -13.32
N ALA A 252 1.27 14.88 -12.87
CA ALA A 252 1.08 14.59 -11.45
C ALA A 252 2.35 14.03 -10.81
N ALA A 253 3.04 13.08 -11.48
CA ALA A 253 4.29 12.50 -11.01
C ALA A 253 5.42 13.55 -10.89
N THR A 254 5.52 14.44 -11.88
CA THR A 254 6.52 15.53 -11.89
C THR A 254 6.31 16.46 -10.71
N VAL A 255 5.07 16.93 -10.51
CA VAL A 255 4.73 17.83 -9.41
C VAL A 255 4.93 17.14 -8.05
N ALA A 256 4.50 15.89 -7.90
CA ALA A 256 4.73 15.14 -6.66
C ALA A 256 6.23 15.11 -6.30
N LYS A 257 7.09 14.82 -7.28
CA LYS A 257 8.55 14.83 -7.08
C LYS A 257 9.10 16.21 -6.75
N GLU A 258 8.66 17.26 -7.46
CA GLU A 258 9.05 18.66 -7.18
C GLU A 258 8.65 19.11 -5.78
N ARG A 259 7.50 18.63 -5.30
CA ARG A 259 6.97 18.86 -3.94
C ARG A 259 7.63 17.98 -2.88
N GLY A 260 8.55 17.08 -3.26
CA GLY A 260 9.33 16.25 -2.35
C GLY A 260 8.69 14.92 -1.96
N LEU A 261 7.62 14.50 -2.64
CA LEU A 261 7.01 13.19 -2.42
C LEU A 261 7.86 12.10 -3.07
N MET A 262 7.94 10.95 -2.41
CA MET A 262 8.51 9.75 -3.00
C MET A 262 7.51 9.15 -3.99
N ILE A 263 7.98 8.76 -5.18
CA ILE A 263 7.14 8.04 -6.14
C ILE A 263 7.24 6.55 -5.87
N ALA A 264 6.09 5.93 -5.64
CA ALA A 264 5.93 4.49 -5.45
C ALA A 264 5.19 3.92 -6.66
N MET A 265 5.89 3.11 -7.47
CA MET A 265 5.39 2.51 -8.70
C MET A 265 4.75 3.52 -9.69
N GLY A 266 5.53 4.02 -10.67
CA GLY A 266 5.05 4.99 -11.65
C GLY A 266 6.17 5.70 -12.38
#